data_AF-A0A944X5K0-F1
#
_entry.id   AF-A0A944X5K0-F1
#
_cell.length_a   1.000
_cell.length_b   1.000
_cell.length_c   1.000
_cell.angle_alpha   90.00
_cell.angle_beta   90.00
_cell.angle_gamma   90.00
#
_symmetry.space_group_name_H-M   'P 1'
#
loop_
_entity.id
_entity.type
_entity.pdbx_description
1 polymer ?
#
loop_
_entity_poly.entity_id
_entity_poly.type
_entity_poly.pdbx_seq_one_letter_code
_entity_poly.pdbx_strand_id
1 'polypeptide(L)' 'MLPNPDDGDWYCVKYTPMGKAGPVGKPKGSIGCHGTRVNNDFIIVHEFK' A
#
# COMPACT_ATOMS: atom_id res chain seq x y z
N MET A 1 12.16 7.03 -3.04
CA MET A 1 11.16 6.42 -2.15
C MET A 1 11.48 4.94 -2.08
N LEU A 2 11.87 4.45 -0.91
CA LEU A 2 12.24 3.06 -0.70
C LEU A 2 11.03 2.26 -0.19
N PRO A 3 10.99 0.92 -0.40
CA PRO A 3 10.00 0.01 0.20
C PRO A 3 9.98 0.09 1.73
N ASN A 4 9.03 -0.60 2.37
CA ASN A 4 8.86 -0.59 3.83
C ASN A 4 9.60 -1.71 4.57
N PRO A 5 10.90 -1.58 4.88
CA PRO A 5 11.68 -2.68 5.45
C PRO A 5 11.19 -3.13 6.82
N ASP A 6 10.62 -2.22 7.60
CA ASP A 6 10.10 -2.55 8.93
C ASP A 6 8.76 -3.30 8.86
N ASP A 7 8.09 -3.24 7.71
CA ASP A 7 6.76 -3.79 7.47
C ASP A 7 6.71 -4.50 6.11
N GLY A 8 7.41 -5.62 5.95
CA GLY A 8 7.22 -6.53 4.80
C GLY A 8 7.61 -5.99 3.42
N ASP A 9 8.40 -4.91 3.35
CA ASP A 9 8.91 -4.30 2.12
C ASP A 9 7.83 -3.80 1.14
N TRP A 10 6.67 -3.39 1.64
CA TRP A 10 5.59 -2.87 0.81
C TRP A 10 6.05 -1.72 -0.10
N TYR A 11 5.79 -1.89 -1.40
CA TYR A 11 6.02 -0.90 -2.45
C TYR A 11 4.73 -0.71 -3.25
N CYS A 12 4.07 0.42 -3.05
CA CYS A 12 2.80 0.74 -3.70
C CYS A 12 3.04 1.58 -4.95
N VAL A 13 2.28 1.31 -6.01
CA VAL A 13 2.27 2.12 -7.23
C VAL A 13 0.85 2.47 -7.60
N LYS A 14 0.61 3.75 -7.93
CA LYS A 14 -0.64 4.19 -8.53
C LYS A 14 -0.48 4.25 -10.05
N TYR A 15 -1.35 3.57 -10.78
CA TYR A 15 -1.43 3.65 -12.24
C TYR A 15 -2.65 4.45 -12.67
N THR A 16 -2.55 5.13 -13.82
CA THR A 16 -3.74 5.62 -14.53
C THR A 16 -4.48 4.42 -15.13
N PRO A 17 -5.77 4.59 -15.52
CA PRO A 17 -6.50 3.52 -16.21
C PRO A 17 -5.85 3.05 -17.54
N MET A 18 -4.91 3.84 -18.08
CA MET A 18 -4.19 3.57 -19.32
C MET A 18 -2.82 2.92 -19.05
N GLY A 19 -2.55 2.52 -17.80
CA GLY A 19 -1.31 1.86 -17.40
C GLY A 19 -0.11 2.79 -17.22
N LYS A 20 -0.29 4.12 -17.25
CA LYS A 20 0.81 5.06 -16.97
C LYS A 20 1.08 5.08 -15.46
N ALA A 21 2.33 4.85 -15.07
CA ALA A 21 2.76 4.97 -13.68
C ALA A 21 2.65 6.42 -13.18
N GLY A 22 2.09 6.58 -11.99
CA GLY A 22 2.04 7.81 -11.21
C GLY A 22 2.96 7.72 -9.98
N PRO A 23 2.52 8.18 -8.79
CA PRO A 23 3.29 8.03 -7.56
C PRO A 23 3.63 6.56 -7.23
N VAL A 24 4.85 6.33 -6.73
CA VAL A 24 5.42 5.01 -6.40
C VAL A 24 6.00 4.99 -4.97
N GLY A 25 6.28 3.81 -4.39
CA GLY A 25 7.01 3.65 -3.12
C GLY A 25 6.10 3.51 -1.89
N LYS A 26 6.28 4.36 -0.88
CA LYS A 26 5.34 4.51 0.25
C LYS A 26 4.55 5.82 0.15
N PRO A 27 3.63 5.99 -0.82
CA PRO A 27 2.79 7.18 -0.84
C PRO A 27 2.04 7.30 0.49
N LYS A 28 2.08 8.49 1.13
CA LYS A 28 1.36 8.76 2.39
C LYS A 28 -0.12 8.33 2.33
N GLY A 29 -0.76 8.44 1.16
CA GLY A 29 -2.15 8.00 0.97
C GLY A 29 -2.35 6.48 0.99
N SER A 30 -1.42 5.69 0.42
CA SER A 30 -1.54 4.23 0.33
C SER A 30 -1.36 3.58 1.69
N ILE A 31 -0.21 3.85 2.34
CA ILE A 31 0.07 3.33 3.68
C ILE A 31 -0.85 3.96 4.73
N GLY A 32 -1.37 5.17 4.51
CA GLY A 32 -2.34 5.78 5.42
C GLY A 32 -3.64 4.96 5.54
N CYS A 33 -4.23 4.53 4.43
CA CYS A 33 -5.43 3.69 4.45
C CYS A 33 -5.12 2.25 4.89
N HIS A 34 -4.08 1.66 4.29
CA HIS A 34 -3.70 0.28 4.55
C HIS A 34 -3.08 0.06 5.94
N GLY A 35 -2.50 1.10 6.55
CA GLY A 35 -1.90 1.07 7.88
C GLY A 35 -2.90 0.77 9.00
N THR A 36 -4.20 0.96 8.76
CA THR A 36 -5.26 0.45 9.65
C THR A 36 -5.21 -1.08 9.81
N ARG A 37 -4.50 -1.78 8.92
CA ARG A 37 -4.29 -3.22 8.89
C ARG A 37 -2.83 -3.61 9.10
N VAL A 38 -2.04 -2.84 9.85
CA VAL A 38 -0.62 -3.18 10.14
C VAL A 38 -0.45 -4.61 10.70
N ASN A 39 -1.38 -5.06 11.54
CA ASN A 39 -1.38 -6.43 12.11
C ASN A 39 -1.86 -7.51 11.13
N ASN A 40 -2.26 -7.13 9.91
CA ASN A 40 -2.65 -8.01 8.83
C ASN A 40 -1.90 -7.63 7.55
N ASP A 41 -0.60 -7.37 7.70
CA ASP A 41 0.33 -7.10 6.60
C ASP A 41 -0.17 -6.04 5.61
N PHE A 42 -0.84 -4.99 6.10
CA PHE A 42 -1.37 -3.90 5.29
C PHE A 42 -2.41 -4.34 4.23
N ILE A 43 -2.86 -5.59 4.22
CA ILE A 43 -3.86 -6.08 3.27
C ILE A 43 -5.26 -5.80 3.80
N ILE A 44 -6.07 -5.11 2.99
CA ILE A 44 -7.51 -5.01 3.23
C ILE A 44 -8.15 -6.32 2.78
N VAL A 45 -8.60 -7.11 3.75
CA VAL A 45 -9.31 -8.37 3.51
C VAL A 45 -10.79 -8.21 3.84
N HIS A 46 -11.62 -9.03 3.23
CA HIS A 46 -13.01 -9.17 3.66
C HIS A 46 -13.06 -9.77 5.06
N GLU A 47 -13.84 -9.17 5.95
CA GLU A 47 -14.17 -9.72 7.26
C GLU A 47 -15.62 -10.19 7.24
N PHE A 48 -15.84 -11.47 7.54
CA PHE A 48 -17.17 -11.97 7.81
C PHE A 48 -17.61 -11.45 9.18
N LYS A 49 -18.69 -10.67 9.22
CA LYS A 49 -19.37 -10.22 10.44
C LYS A 49 -20.75 -10.84 10.51
#